data_AF-A0A538C5L0-F1
#
_entry.id   AF-A0A538C5L0-F1
#
_cell.length_a   1.000
_cell.length_b   1.000
_cell.length_c   1.000
_cell.angle_alpha   90.00
_cell.angle_beta   90.00
_cell.angle_gamma   90.00
#
_symmetry.space_group_name_H-M   'P 1'
#
loop_
_entity.id
_entity.type
_entity.pdbx_description
1 polymer ?
#
loop_
_entity_poly.entity_id
_entity_poly.type
_entity_poly.pdbx_seq_one_letter_code
_entity_poly.pdbx_strand_id
1 'polypeptide(L)'
;MDLHLIDALPTAEERAAVDAVVGPPETGWEGGPRSALDGHMSRGGQETRERRDLLLPVLHALQRRVGWISEGGLGYLCRRLSIPPAEAYGVASFYALFSTEPRPPTVVHVCDDVACRVRGAKELCAELESRFGAPGKALDGGSWTWMPSPCLGLCDQAPAALVQNAPAAGRDVTIGFARYGDVWTEAVGDDHGDDPPQWHAETIPGEWTPRTASAIGPGAHLLRRVGLVDPTSLDDYRAHGGYEALRLAFEIGPEGVIREVKDAKLLGRGGAAFPTGVKWEAVARQPIRPHYFVCNADESEPGTFKDRVLMESDPFAVVEALTIAGFATGSERGFIYLRGEYPLAAARLQGALDRA
;
A
#
# COMPACT_ATOMS: atom_id res chain seq x y z
N MET A 1 -2.70 30.84 6.36
CA MET A 1 -2.33 30.43 4.99
C MET A 1 -3.64 30.40 4.23
N ASP A 2 -3.92 31.45 3.47
CA ASP A 2 -5.10 31.47 2.60
C ASP A 2 -4.85 30.47 1.47
N LEU A 3 -5.67 29.41 1.41
CA LEU A 3 -5.56 28.39 0.37
C LEU A 3 -6.15 28.96 -0.92
N HIS A 4 -5.31 29.61 -1.73
CA HIS A 4 -5.63 30.05 -3.09
C HIS A 4 -5.70 28.88 -4.11
N LEU A 5 -5.97 27.65 -3.64
CA LEU A 5 -6.01 26.42 -4.42
C LEU A 5 -7.07 26.40 -5.56
N ILE A 6 -7.93 27.42 -5.64
CA ILE A 6 -9.13 27.40 -6.46
C ILE A 6 -8.87 27.99 -7.86
N ASP A 7 -7.86 28.84 -8.00
CA ASP A 7 -7.60 29.57 -9.26
C ASP A 7 -6.70 28.77 -10.23
N ALA A 8 -5.91 27.82 -9.71
CA ALA A 8 -5.06 26.96 -10.53
C ALA A 8 -5.90 25.98 -11.37
N LEU A 9 -5.67 25.98 -12.69
CA LEU A 9 -6.31 25.03 -13.59
C LEU A 9 -5.52 23.72 -13.63
N PRO A 10 -6.18 22.55 -13.53
CA PRO A 10 -5.49 21.28 -13.68
C PRO A 10 -4.96 21.12 -15.11
N THR A 11 -3.91 20.34 -15.29
CA THR A 11 -3.42 19.92 -16.60
C THR A 11 -4.32 18.84 -17.21
N ALA A 12 -4.09 18.48 -18.48
CA ALA A 12 -4.81 17.37 -19.11
C ALA A 12 -4.47 16.02 -18.46
N GLU A 13 -3.21 15.82 -18.06
CA GLU A 13 -2.75 14.60 -17.40
C GLU A 13 -3.34 14.45 -16.00
N GLU A 14 -3.44 15.54 -15.24
CA GLU A 14 -4.08 15.55 -13.92
C GLU A 14 -5.55 15.20 -14.00
N ARG A 15 -6.28 15.78 -14.97
CA ARG A 15 -7.68 15.40 -15.23
C ARG A 15 -7.80 13.92 -15.54
N ALA A 16 -6.99 13.42 -16.48
CA ALA A 16 -6.99 12.00 -16.84
C ALA A 16 -6.69 11.07 -15.66
N ALA A 17 -5.79 11.47 -14.74
CA ALA A 17 -5.47 10.69 -13.55
C ALA A 17 -6.64 10.60 -12.57
N VAL A 18 -7.35 11.71 -12.31
CA VAL A 18 -8.56 11.71 -11.48
C VAL A 18 -9.68 10.90 -12.13
N ASP A 19 -9.89 11.09 -13.43
CA ASP A 19 -10.97 10.46 -14.19
C ASP A 19 -10.79 8.94 -14.30
N ALA A 20 -9.55 8.46 -14.32
CA ALA A 20 -9.26 7.03 -14.32
C ALA A 20 -9.77 6.32 -13.05
N VAL A 21 -9.90 7.03 -11.93
CA VAL A 21 -10.38 6.48 -10.66
C VAL A 21 -11.86 6.79 -10.43
N VAL A 22 -12.29 8.02 -10.77
CA VAL A 22 -13.63 8.54 -10.48
C VAL A 22 -14.59 8.33 -11.66
N GLY A 23 -14.11 7.87 -12.81
CA GLY A 23 -14.88 7.86 -14.06
C GLY A 23 -14.87 9.23 -14.75
N PRO A 24 -15.45 9.36 -15.96
CA PRO A 24 -15.56 10.64 -16.64
C PRO A 24 -16.53 11.59 -15.91
N PRO A 25 -16.34 12.92 -16.00
CA PRO A 25 -17.29 13.87 -15.41
C PRO A 25 -18.59 13.89 -16.22
N GLU A 26 -19.73 13.75 -15.54
CA GLU A 26 -21.03 13.67 -16.23
C GLU A 26 -21.71 15.02 -16.41
N THR A 27 -21.34 16.01 -15.60
CA THR A 27 -22.02 17.32 -15.54
C THR A 27 -21.04 18.48 -15.57
N GLY A 28 -21.53 19.67 -15.92
CA GLY A 28 -20.74 20.91 -15.86
C GLY A 28 -20.18 21.24 -14.48
N TRP A 29 -20.82 20.75 -13.40
CA TRP A 29 -20.37 20.93 -12.02
C TRP A 29 -19.14 20.08 -11.67
N GLU A 30 -19.00 18.93 -12.33
CA GLU A 30 -17.86 18.02 -12.19
C GLU A 30 -16.75 18.31 -13.22
N GLY A 31 -16.92 19.34 -14.06
CA GLY A 31 -15.99 19.69 -15.13
C GLY A 31 -16.26 19.00 -16.48
N GLY A 32 -17.45 18.41 -16.64
CA GLY A 32 -17.96 17.88 -17.91
C GLY A 32 -18.68 18.94 -18.75
N PRO A 33 -19.32 18.56 -19.87
CA PRO A 33 -20.09 19.49 -20.70
C PRO A 33 -21.30 20.03 -19.93
N ARG A 34 -21.54 21.34 -20.04
CA ARG A 34 -22.73 21.97 -19.43
C ARG A 34 -24.00 21.60 -20.18
N SER A 35 -25.00 21.15 -19.45
CA SER A 35 -26.35 20.89 -19.95
C SER A 35 -27.35 21.92 -19.41
N ALA A 36 -28.53 22.03 -20.03
CA ALA A 36 -29.61 22.88 -19.50
C ALA A 36 -30.05 22.44 -18.08
N LEU A 37 -29.90 21.16 -17.74
CA LEU A 37 -30.23 20.62 -16.43
C LEU A 37 -29.29 21.11 -15.33
N ASP A 38 -28.04 21.44 -15.65
CA ASP A 38 -27.05 21.93 -14.69
C ASP A 38 -27.43 23.30 -14.10
N GLY A 39 -28.27 24.08 -14.80
CA GLY A 39 -28.81 25.35 -14.30
C GLY A 39 -30.02 25.19 -13.37
N HIS A 40 -30.58 23.99 -13.26
CA HIS A 40 -31.84 23.72 -12.53
C HIS A 40 -31.70 22.65 -11.44
N MET A 41 -30.59 21.92 -11.42
CA MET A 41 -30.36 20.81 -10.48
C MET A 41 -28.90 20.84 -10.00
N SER A 42 -28.71 20.74 -8.68
CA SER A 42 -27.39 20.48 -8.10
C SER A 42 -27.29 18.99 -7.78
N ARG A 43 -26.24 18.32 -8.27
CA ARG A 43 -25.92 16.92 -7.94
C ARG A 43 -24.96 16.80 -6.73
N GLY A 44 -24.91 17.80 -5.85
CA GLY A 44 -24.18 17.70 -4.58
C GLY A 44 -25.04 17.03 -3.51
N GLY A 45 -24.77 15.77 -3.16
CA GLY A 45 -25.63 15.00 -2.26
C GLY A 45 -24.96 13.81 -1.55
N GLN A 46 -25.78 12.89 -1.01
CA GLN A 46 -25.33 11.67 -0.34
C GLN A 46 -24.45 10.78 -1.25
N GLU A 47 -24.81 10.65 -2.52
CA GLU A 47 -24.07 9.83 -3.49
C GLU A 47 -22.62 10.32 -3.69
N THR A 48 -22.37 11.64 -3.67
CA THR A 48 -21.00 12.17 -3.73
C THR A 48 -20.25 12.01 -2.41
N ARG A 49 -20.95 12.09 -1.27
CA ARG A 49 -20.36 11.81 0.06
C ARG A 49 -19.97 10.35 0.23
N GLU A 50 -20.67 9.43 -0.43
CA GLU A 50 -20.35 8.00 -0.44
C GLU A 50 -19.03 7.67 -1.14
N ARG A 51 -18.51 8.60 -1.96
CA ARG A 51 -17.25 8.44 -2.72
C ARG A 51 -16.03 9.03 -2.03
N ARG A 52 -16.17 9.48 -0.78
CA ARG A 52 -15.10 10.12 -0.01
C ARG A 52 -13.95 9.15 0.28
N ASP A 53 -14.23 7.85 0.31
CA ASP A 53 -13.25 6.77 0.37
C ASP A 53 -12.25 6.77 -0.80
N LEU A 54 -12.62 7.39 -1.94
CA LEU A 54 -11.75 7.52 -3.11
C LEU A 54 -10.69 8.62 -2.98
N LEU A 55 -10.68 9.43 -1.93
CA LEU A 55 -9.72 10.53 -1.77
C LEU A 55 -8.26 10.04 -1.88
N LEU A 56 -7.89 9.02 -1.09
CA LEU A 56 -6.54 8.46 -1.12
C LEU A 56 -6.20 7.82 -2.49
N PRO A 57 -7.04 6.95 -3.07
CA PRO A 57 -6.83 6.43 -4.43
C PRO A 57 -6.58 7.51 -5.49
N VAL A 58 -7.35 8.61 -5.45
CA VAL A 58 -7.21 9.71 -6.41
C VAL A 58 -5.90 10.48 -6.19
N LEU A 59 -5.50 10.73 -4.95
CA LEU A 59 -4.20 11.35 -4.64
C LEU A 59 -3.04 10.49 -5.15
N HIS A 60 -3.11 9.16 -4.97
CA HIS A 60 -2.13 8.24 -5.55
C HIS A 60 -2.10 8.29 -7.07
N ALA A 61 -3.27 8.34 -7.73
CA ALA A 61 -3.34 8.40 -9.19
C ALA A 61 -2.73 9.71 -9.73
N LEU A 62 -3.03 10.84 -9.10
CA LEU A 62 -2.46 12.14 -9.43
C LEU A 62 -0.94 12.14 -9.29
N GLN A 63 -0.44 11.74 -8.12
CA GLN A 63 0.99 11.71 -7.87
C GLN A 63 1.71 10.74 -8.81
N ARG A 64 1.19 9.54 -9.04
CA ARG A 64 1.83 8.59 -9.97
C ARG A 64 1.91 9.15 -11.39
N ARG A 65 0.94 9.99 -11.79
CA ARG A 65 0.93 10.58 -13.13
C ARG A 65 1.92 11.74 -13.28
N VAL A 66 1.99 12.64 -12.29
CA VAL A 66 2.67 13.94 -12.43
C VAL A 66 3.90 14.08 -11.51
N GLY A 67 4.00 13.22 -10.50
CA GLY A 67 5.07 13.19 -9.48
C GLY A 67 4.77 13.93 -8.19
N TRP A 68 3.73 14.76 -8.19
CA TRP A 68 3.30 15.53 -7.04
C TRP A 68 1.81 15.88 -7.14
N ILE A 69 1.26 16.44 -6.07
CA ILE A 69 -0.13 16.87 -5.98
C ILE A 69 -0.15 18.39 -6.15
N SER A 70 -0.35 18.83 -7.39
CA SER A 70 -0.45 20.26 -7.72
C SER A 70 -1.74 20.88 -7.18
N GLU A 71 -1.75 22.22 -7.06
CA GLU A 71 -2.95 22.96 -6.70
C GLU A 71 -4.10 22.73 -7.70
N GLY A 72 -3.78 22.67 -9.00
CA GLY A 72 -4.76 22.43 -10.05
C GLY A 72 -5.39 21.03 -9.97
N GLY A 73 -4.55 20.00 -9.80
CA GLY A 73 -4.97 18.61 -9.62
C GLY A 73 -5.78 18.42 -8.35
N LEU A 74 -5.35 19.02 -7.23
CA LEU A 74 -6.08 19.02 -5.96
C LEU A 74 -7.42 19.76 -6.08
N GLY A 75 -7.46 20.91 -6.75
CA GLY A 75 -8.70 21.63 -7.01
C GLY A 75 -9.67 20.80 -7.85
N TYR A 76 -9.16 20.07 -8.85
CA TYR A 76 -9.98 19.18 -9.68
C TYR A 76 -10.55 18.01 -8.88
N LEU A 77 -9.73 17.28 -8.12
CA LEU A 77 -10.21 16.16 -7.31
C LEU A 77 -11.25 16.62 -6.27
N CYS A 78 -11.06 17.78 -5.67
CA CYS A 78 -11.99 18.34 -4.69
C CYS A 78 -13.37 18.58 -5.30
N ARG A 79 -13.42 19.12 -6.53
CA ARG A 79 -14.68 19.26 -7.28
C ARG A 79 -15.29 17.90 -7.59
N ARG A 80 -14.48 16.94 -8.04
CA ARG A 80 -14.94 15.59 -8.44
C ARG A 80 -15.48 14.75 -7.30
N LEU A 81 -14.94 14.93 -6.09
CA LEU A 81 -15.35 14.18 -4.90
C LEU A 81 -16.23 15.00 -3.94
N SER A 82 -16.53 16.26 -4.27
CA SER A 82 -17.20 17.21 -3.35
C SER A 82 -16.53 17.29 -1.97
N ILE A 83 -15.20 17.31 -1.95
CA ILE A 83 -14.38 17.41 -0.73
C ILE A 83 -13.85 18.84 -0.62
N PRO A 84 -13.91 19.49 0.56
CA PRO A 84 -13.31 20.80 0.76
C PRO A 84 -11.79 20.78 0.50
N PRO A 85 -11.22 21.77 -0.23
CA PRO A 85 -9.78 21.82 -0.53
C PRO A 85 -8.88 21.77 0.70
N ALA A 86 -9.27 22.43 1.79
CA ALA A 86 -8.51 22.40 3.04
C ALA A 86 -8.39 20.99 3.64
N GLU A 87 -9.44 20.18 3.49
CA GLU A 87 -9.46 18.81 3.99
C GLU A 87 -8.61 17.90 3.11
N ALA A 88 -8.78 17.97 1.78
CA ALA A 88 -7.95 17.21 0.84
C ALA A 88 -6.46 17.58 0.96
N TYR A 89 -6.15 18.86 1.15
CA TYR A 89 -4.79 19.34 1.41
C TYR A 89 -4.24 18.81 2.73
N GLY A 90 -5.07 18.79 3.79
CA GLY A 90 -4.70 18.21 5.08
C GLY A 90 -4.32 16.73 4.95
N VAL A 91 -5.04 15.96 4.13
CA VAL A 91 -4.68 14.57 3.83
C VAL A 91 -3.40 14.50 2.99
N ALA A 92 -3.32 15.25 1.89
CA ALA A 92 -2.16 15.24 0.99
C ALA A 92 -0.85 15.62 1.70
N SER A 93 -0.88 16.57 2.62
CA SER A 93 0.29 17.04 3.37
C SER A 93 0.63 16.17 4.59
N PHE A 94 -0.25 15.27 5.01
CA PHE A 94 -0.02 14.39 6.16
C PHE A 94 0.84 13.17 5.82
N TYR A 95 0.67 12.58 4.64
CA TYR A 95 1.39 11.37 4.24
C TYR A 95 2.77 11.69 3.67
N ALA A 96 3.83 11.12 4.26
CA ALA A 96 5.22 11.36 3.87
C ALA A 96 5.56 10.93 2.43
N LEU A 97 4.85 9.93 1.89
CA LEU A 97 5.03 9.50 0.50
C LEU A 97 4.36 10.43 -0.51
N PHE A 98 3.44 11.30 -0.08
CA PHE A 98 2.88 12.34 -0.94
C PHE A 98 3.77 13.59 -0.95
N SER A 99 3.76 14.31 -2.06
CA SER A 99 4.39 15.62 -2.15
C SER A 99 3.43 16.66 -2.68
N THR A 100 3.34 17.77 -1.96
CA THR A 100 2.65 18.99 -2.37
C THR A 100 3.62 19.99 -3.02
N GLU A 101 4.88 19.60 -3.22
CA GLU A 101 5.90 20.40 -3.91
C GLU A 101 6.28 19.73 -5.24
N PRO A 102 6.62 20.50 -6.29
CA PRO A 102 7.02 19.93 -7.56
C PRO A 102 8.21 18.98 -7.42
N ARG A 103 8.05 17.74 -7.89
CA ARG A 103 9.12 16.75 -8.00
C ARG A 103 8.87 15.79 -9.16
N PRO A 104 9.93 15.10 -9.65
CA PRO A 104 9.79 14.08 -10.68
C PRO A 104 8.84 12.94 -10.26
N PRO A 105 8.23 12.24 -11.23
CA PRO A 105 7.34 11.11 -10.94
C PRO A 105 8.06 9.92 -10.34
N THR A 106 9.32 9.70 -10.72
CA THR A 106 10.12 8.61 -10.17
C THR A 106 10.89 9.08 -8.95
N VAL A 107 10.67 8.41 -7.82
CA VAL A 107 11.30 8.76 -6.52
C VAL A 107 11.88 7.52 -5.88
N VAL A 108 13.18 7.54 -5.62
CA VAL A 108 13.89 6.50 -4.89
C VAL A 108 13.93 6.84 -3.41
N HIS A 109 13.31 6.03 -2.59
CA HIS A 109 13.37 6.09 -1.13
C HIS A 109 14.39 5.08 -0.63
N VAL A 110 15.48 5.53 -0.01
CA VAL A 110 16.49 4.64 0.59
C VAL A 110 16.24 4.55 2.09
N CYS A 111 16.02 3.33 2.59
CA CYS A 111 15.77 3.10 4.01
C CYS A 111 17.02 3.47 4.83
N ASP A 112 16.90 4.47 5.69
CA ASP A 112 17.98 4.91 6.58
C ASP A 112 17.70 4.55 8.05
N ASP A 113 16.82 3.59 8.31
CA ASP A 113 16.53 3.11 9.67
C ASP A 113 17.63 2.16 10.20
N VAL A 114 17.60 1.84 11.49
CA VAL A 114 18.64 1.12 12.25
C VAL A 114 19.14 -0.15 11.56
N ALA A 115 18.23 -1.01 11.09
CA ALA A 115 18.61 -2.27 10.44
C ALA A 115 19.35 -2.03 9.12
N CYS A 116 18.93 -1.03 8.34
CA CYS A 116 19.56 -0.68 7.07
C CYS A 116 20.87 0.07 7.28
N ARG A 117 20.96 0.96 8.27
CA ARG A 117 22.22 1.64 8.65
C ARG A 117 23.31 0.66 9.05
N VAL A 118 22.98 -0.37 9.83
CA VAL A 118 23.93 -1.44 10.20
C VAL A 118 24.42 -2.24 8.97
N ARG A 119 23.66 -2.19 7.88
CA ARG A 119 23.91 -2.96 6.65
C ARG A 119 24.42 -2.13 5.47
N GLY A 120 24.85 -0.90 5.70
CA GLY A 120 25.50 -0.08 4.66
C GLY A 120 24.61 0.99 4.01
N ALA A 121 23.43 1.29 4.57
CA ALA A 121 22.53 2.28 3.95
C ALA A 121 23.08 3.70 3.97
N LYS A 122 23.93 4.07 4.94
CA LYS A 122 24.55 5.41 4.95
C LYS A 122 25.51 5.58 3.79
N GLU A 123 26.25 4.54 3.48
CA GLU A 123 27.19 4.45 2.38
C GLU A 123 26.45 4.54 1.05
N LEU A 124 25.32 3.82 0.91
CA LEU A 124 24.46 3.94 -0.27
C LEU A 124 23.92 5.37 -0.45
N CYS A 125 23.42 6.01 0.62
CA CYS A 125 22.97 7.40 0.56
C CYS A 125 24.12 8.35 0.18
N ALA A 126 25.30 8.18 0.76
CA ALA A 126 26.47 9.00 0.44
C ALA A 126 26.93 8.81 -1.01
N GLU A 127 26.84 7.59 -1.54
CA GLU A 127 27.14 7.30 -2.95
C GLU A 127 26.14 7.98 -3.89
N LEU A 128 24.84 7.88 -3.61
CA LEU A 128 23.80 8.59 -4.39
C LEU A 128 24.01 10.10 -4.33
N GLU A 129 24.33 10.65 -3.15
CA GLU A 129 24.61 12.08 -2.99
C GLU A 129 25.85 12.52 -3.76
N SER A 130 26.93 11.75 -3.71
CA SER A 130 28.16 12.06 -4.43
C SER A 130 28.00 11.99 -5.96
N ARG A 131 27.17 11.09 -6.46
CA ARG A 131 26.98 10.89 -7.91
C ARG A 131 25.93 11.84 -8.50
N PHE A 132 24.87 12.14 -7.76
CA PHE A 132 23.71 12.86 -8.30
C PHE A 132 23.37 14.16 -7.57
N GLY A 133 23.95 14.40 -6.40
CA GLY A 133 23.68 15.56 -5.58
C GLY A 133 22.61 15.30 -4.51
N ALA A 134 22.22 16.38 -3.85
CA ALA A 134 21.44 16.33 -2.62
C ALA A 134 20.06 15.66 -2.79
N PRO A 135 19.54 15.00 -1.74
CA PRO A 135 18.18 14.44 -1.70
C PRO A 135 17.09 15.42 -2.16
N GLY A 136 16.09 14.90 -2.87
CA GLY A 136 14.91 15.64 -3.30
C GLY A 136 15.15 16.61 -4.47
N LYS A 137 16.37 16.69 -5.01
CA LYS A 137 16.65 17.44 -6.24
C LYS A 137 16.33 16.60 -7.46
N ALA A 138 15.71 17.22 -8.44
CA ALA A 138 15.41 16.60 -9.72
C ALA A 138 16.72 16.28 -10.47
N LEU A 139 16.86 15.04 -10.92
CA LEU A 139 18.04 14.47 -11.56
C LEU A 139 17.75 14.13 -13.02
N ASP A 140 18.82 13.98 -13.81
CA ASP A 140 18.76 13.53 -15.21
C ASP A 140 17.67 14.25 -16.06
N GLY A 141 17.79 15.58 -16.16
CA GLY A 141 16.79 16.39 -16.88
C GLY A 141 15.42 16.48 -16.21
N GLY A 142 15.29 15.99 -14.98
CA GLY A 142 14.08 16.01 -14.16
C GLY A 142 13.23 14.75 -14.23
N SER A 143 13.82 13.62 -14.63
CA SER A 143 13.14 12.33 -14.76
C SER A 143 12.94 11.61 -13.42
N TRP A 144 13.87 11.77 -12.47
CA TRP A 144 13.78 11.11 -11.16
C TRP A 144 14.48 11.89 -10.02
N THR A 145 14.28 11.47 -8.78
CA THR A 145 15.00 11.96 -7.59
C THR A 145 15.18 10.86 -6.55
N TRP A 146 16.00 11.09 -5.52
CA TRP A 146 16.15 10.18 -4.39
C TRP A 146 16.02 10.90 -3.05
N MET A 147 15.64 10.18 -2.00
CA MET A 147 15.60 10.68 -0.64
C MET A 147 15.76 9.57 0.41
N PRO A 148 16.32 9.88 1.60
CA PRO A 148 16.27 8.96 2.71
C PRO A 148 14.83 8.78 3.20
N SER A 149 14.53 7.59 3.70
CA SER A 149 13.20 7.23 4.17
C SER A 149 13.28 6.35 5.43
N PRO A 150 12.28 6.43 6.33
CA PRO A 150 12.16 5.50 7.46
C PRO A 150 12.04 4.03 7.03
N CYS A 151 11.90 3.13 8.01
CA CYS A 151 11.78 1.69 7.78
C CYS A 151 10.77 1.32 6.67
N LEU A 152 11.27 0.68 5.62
CA LEU A 152 10.48 0.15 4.49
C LEU A 152 9.96 -1.28 4.71
N GLY A 153 10.06 -1.82 5.93
CA GLY A 153 9.57 -3.18 6.27
C GLY A 153 10.34 -4.34 5.62
N LEU A 154 11.60 -4.08 5.23
CA LEU A 154 12.52 -5.03 4.59
C LEU A 154 13.77 -5.24 5.45
N CYS A 155 13.63 -5.22 6.77
CA CYS A 155 14.77 -5.34 7.69
C CYS A 155 15.49 -6.69 7.58
N ASP A 156 14.78 -7.73 7.16
CA ASP A 156 15.31 -9.05 6.81
C ASP A 156 16.07 -9.09 5.49
N GLN A 157 15.96 -8.02 4.68
CA GLN A 157 16.61 -7.84 3.39
C GLN A 157 17.39 -6.51 3.35
N ALA A 158 17.89 -6.04 4.49
CA ALA A 158 18.60 -4.77 4.57
C ALA A 158 19.97 -4.80 3.84
N PRO A 159 20.41 -3.69 3.19
CA PRO A 159 19.71 -2.40 3.08
C PRO A 159 18.57 -2.47 2.05
N ALA A 160 17.56 -1.60 2.20
CA ALA A 160 16.35 -1.63 1.38
C ALA A 160 16.10 -0.29 0.69
N ALA A 161 15.49 -0.34 -0.49
CA ALA A 161 14.99 0.83 -1.20
C ALA A 161 13.58 0.60 -1.74
N LEU A 162 12.83 1.68 -1.95
CA LEU A 162 11.54 1.71 -2.63
C LEU A 162 11.66 2.69 -3.80
N VAL A 163 11.39 2.23 -5.01
CA VAL A 163 11.33 3.09 -6.20
C VAL A 163 9.86 3.29 -6.57
N GLN A 164 9.36 4.50 -6.36
CA GLN A 164 8.01 4.90 -6.79
C GLN A 164 8.03 5.16 -8.29
N ASN A 165 7.01 4.69 -9.00
CA ASN A 165 6.85 4.82 -10.44
C ASN A 165 8.14 4.43 -11.19
N ALA A 166 8.69 3.25 -10.86
CA ALA A 166 9.90 2.73 -11.47
C ALA A 166 9.66 2.52 -12.98
N PRO A 167 10.38 3.20 -13.89
CA PRO A 167 10.19 3.04 -15.32
C PRO A 167 10.45 1.61 -15.80
N ALA A 168 11.45 0.93 -15.23
CA ALA A 168 11.80 -0.45 -15.59
C ALA A 168 10.66 -1.44 -15.32
N ALA A 169 10.02 -1.32 -14.16
CA ALA A 169 8.91 -2.19 -13.76
C ALA A 169 7.52 -1.68 -14.18
N GLY A 170 7.41 -0.41 -14.57
CA GLY A 170 6.13 0.27 -14.85
C GLY A 170 5.22 0.41 -13.62
N ARG A 171 5.76 0.30 -12.42
CA ARG A 171 5.04 0.30 -11.13
C ARG A 171 5.97 0.62 -9.97
N ASP A 172 5.42 0.79 -8.78
CA ASP A 172 6.20 0.90 -7.55
C ASP A 172 6.90 -0.44 -7.25
N VAL A 173 8.17 -0.41 -6.86
CA VAL A 173 8.94 -1.62 -6.53
C VAL A 173 9.78 -1.43 -5.27
N THR A 174 9.91 -2.50 -4.49
CA THR A 174 10.85 -2.57 -3.39
C THR A 174 12.07 -3.40 -3.79
N ILE A 175 13.24 -2.95 -3.37
CA ILE A 175 14.53 -3.59 -3.61
C ILE A 175 15.07 -4.01 -2.25
N GLY A 176 15.19 -5.33 -2.04
CA GLY A 176 15.95 -5.91 -0.94
C GLY A 176 17.43 -6.05 -1.31
N PHE A 177 18.31 -5.98 -0.32
CA PHE A 177 19.78 -5.97 -0.49
C PHE A 177 20.25 -4.90 -1.47
N ALA A 178 19.57 -3.76 -1.45
CA ALA A 178 19.67 -2.72 -2.45
C ALA A 178 21.11 -2.22 -2.63
N ARG A 179 21.54 -2.16 -3.88
CA ARG A 179 22.80 -1.55 -4.30
C ARG A 179 22.51 -0.37 -5.21
N TYR A 180 23.55 0.42 -5.44
CA TYR A 180 23.53 1.50 -6.41
C TYR A 180 23.02 1.04 -7.79
N GLY A 181 23.57 -0.05 -8.33
CA GLY A 181 23.18 -0.57 -9.66
C GLY A 181 21.72 -1.01 -9.73
N ASP A 182 21.20 -1.64 -8.65
CA ASP A 182 19.79 -2.04 -8.59
C ASP A 182 18.87 -0.82 -8.56
N VAL A 183 19.21 0.17 -7.74
CA VAL A 183 18.48 1.45 -7.65
C VAL A 183 18.48 2.17 -8.99
N TRP A 184 19.63 2.25 -9.67
CA TRP A 184 19.74 2.88 -10.97
C TRP A 184 18.88 2.17 -12.01
N THR A 185 19.00 0.85 -12.10
CA THR A 185 18.25 0.05 -13.08
C THR A 185 16.75 0.28 -12.94
N GLU A 186 16.23 0.27 -11.72
CA GLU A 186 14.80 0.49 -11.48
C GLU A 186 14.37 1.95 -11.68
N ALA A 187 15.21 2.93 -11.33
CA ALA A 187 14.88 4.35 -11.42
C ALA A 187 15.00 4.91 -12.84
N VAL A 188 15.97 4.43 -13.63
CA VAL A 188 16.30 4.97 -14.96
C VAL A 188 15.84 4.05 -16.09
N GLY A 189 15.85 2.73 -15.86
CA GLY A 189 15.41 1.76 -16.86
C GLY A 189 16.52 1.33 -17.85
N ASP A 190 17.78 1.60 -17.54
CA ASP A 190 18.94 1.10 -18.27
C ASP A 190 19.94 0.38 -17.34
N ASP A 191 20.77 -0.48 -17.93
CA ASP A 191 21.82 -1.18 -17.21
C ASP A 191 23.01 -0.23 -17.02
N HIS A 192 23.32 0.12 -15.77
CA HIS A 192 24.42 1.04 -15.44
C HIS A 192 25.79 0.48 -15.86
N GLY A 193 25.94 -0.85 -15.97
CA GLY A 193 27.21 -1.49 -16.34
C GLY A 193 28.37 -1.30 -15.36
N ASP A 194 28.13 -0.83 -14.13
CA ASP A 194 29.17 -0.68 -13.09
C ASP A 194 29.33 -1.97 -12.25
N ASP A 195 30.58 -2.37 -12.00
CA ASP A 195 30.92 -3.42 -11.04
C ASP A 195 30.57 -3.00 -9.60
N PRO A 196 30.09 -3.92 -8.74
CA PRO A 196 29.70 -3.59 -7.38
C PRO A 196 30.91 -3.10 -6.55
N PRO A 197 30.75 -2.05 -5.71
CA PRO A 197 31.82 -1.62 -4.80
C PRO A 197 32.31 -2.76 -3.90
N GLN A 198 33.64 -2.81 -3.65
CA GLN A 198 34.30 -3.93 -2.94
C GLN A 198 33.73 -4.24 -1.54
N TRP A 199 33.19 -3.23 -0.83
CA TRP A 199 32.59 -3.40 0.50
C TRP A 199 31.24 -4.13 0.49
N HIS A 200 30.60 -4.28 -0.68
CA HIS A 200 29.38 -5.07 -0.84
C HIS A 200 29.66 -6.58 -0.93
N ALA A 201 30.82 -7.01 -1.41
CA ALA A 201 31.11 -8.44 -1.59
C ALA A 201 31.09 -9.23 -0.26
N GLU A 202 31.42 -8.57 0.85
CA GLU A 202 31.48 -9.18 2.18
C GLU A 202 30.15 -9.12 2.96
N THR A 203 29.17 -8.33 2.50
CA THR A 203 27.89 -8.07 3.18
C THR A 203 26.71 -8.83 2.57
N ILE A 204 26.96 -9.81 1.70
CA ILE A 204 25.95 -10.66 1.04
C ILE A 204 25.73 -11.96 1.85
N PRO A 205 24.64 -12.08 2.63
CA PRO A 205 24.02 -13.37 2.80
C PRO A 205 23.46 -13.78 1.44
N GLY A 206 23.58 -15.07 1.08
CA GLY A 206 23.06 -15.61 -0.19
C GLY A 206 21.56 -15.37 -0.39
N GLU A 207 20.99 -15.92 -1.48
CA GLU A 207 19.57 -15.80 -1.82
C GLU A 207 18.68 -15.82 -0.56
N TRP A 208 17.95 -14.72 -0.33
CA TRP A 208 17.02 -14.67 0.78
C TRP A 208 15.85 -15.60 0.46
N THR A 209 15.81 -16.72 1.16
CA THR A 209 14.63 -17.58 1.23
C THR A 209 13.89 -17.26 2.52
N PRO A 210 12.57 -16.96 2.47
CA PRO A 210 11.77 -16.90 3.69
C PRO A 210 12.01 -18.17 4.50
N ARG A 211 12.20 -18.06 5.82
CA ARG A 211 12.31 -19.26 6.65
C ARG A 211 11.01 -20.05 6.52
N THR A 212 11.11 -21.23 5.91
CA THR A 212 9.98 -22.12 5.71
C THR A 212 9.46 -22.64 7.05
N ALA A 213 8.23 -23.15 7.06
CA ALA A 213 7.67 -23.81 8.23
C ALA A 213 8.59 -24.93 8.77
N SER A 214 9.29 -25.65 7.89
CA SER A 214 10.25 -26.69 8.28
C SER A 214 11.49 -26.13 9.00
N ALA A 215 11.91 -24.89 8.70
CA ALA A 215 13.01 -24.22 9.38
C ALA A 215 12.61 -23.58 10.73
N ILE A 216 11.32 -23.27 10.94
CA ILE A 216 10.80 -22.67 12.17
C ILE A 216 10.46 -23.74 13.23
N GLY A 217 10.16 -24.97 12.78
CA GLY A 217 9.88 -26.11 13.64
C GLY A 217 8.39 -26.33 13.93
N PRO A 218 8.05 -27.37 14.73
CA PRO A 218 6.68 -27.71 15.05
C PRO A 218 6.02 -26.60 15.88
N GLY A 219 5.10 -25.85 15.26
CA GLY A 219 4.42 -24.71 15.89
C GLY A 219 4.20 -23.49 14.96
N ALA A 220 4.77 -23.51 13.76
CA ALA A 220 4.56 -22.46 12.76
C ALA A 220 3.15 -22.52 12.13
N HIS A 221 2.13 -22.08 12.86
CA HIS A 221 0.74 -22.12 12.37
C HIS A 221 0.45 -21.11 11.25
N LEU A 222 0.90 -19.86 11.40
CA LEU A 222 0.67 -18.79 10.41
C LEU A 222 1.56 -18.93 9.17
N LEU A 223 2.78 -19.43 9.33
CA LEU A 223 3.78 -19.51 8.27
C LEU A 223 3.84 -20.90 7.61
N ARG A 224 2.86 -21.77 7.89
CA ARG A 224 2.88 -23.19 7.51
C ARG A 224 3.02 -23.44 6.00
N ARG A 225 2.56 -22.52 5.15
CA ARG A 225 2.63 -22.61 3.68
C ARG A 225 3.73 -21.74 3.06
N VAL A 226 4.36 -20.87 3.83
CA VAL A 226 5.36 -19.94 3.33
C VAL A 226 6.57 -20.71 2.78
N GLY A 227 6.87 -20.49 1.50
CA GLY A 227 7.92 -21.19 0.75
C GLY A 227 7.57 -22.63 0.33
N LEU A 228 6.33 -23.08 0.55
CA LEU A 228 5.83 -24.37 0.07
C LEU A 228 4.84 -24.23 -1.09
N VAL A 229 4.09 -23.12 -1.13
CA VAL A 229 3.07 -22.87 -2.16
C VAL A 229 3.48 -21.71 -3.07
N ASP A 230 3.00 -21.73 -4.31
CA ASP A 230 2.98 -20.56 -5.18
C ASP A 230 1.94 -19.55 -4.65
N PRO A 231 2.36 -18.36 -4.17
CA PRO A 231 1.46 -17.36 -3.59
C PRO A 231 0.44 -16.80 -4.60
N THR A 232 0.62 -17.06 -5.91
CA THR A 232 -0.29 -16.59 -6.97
C THR A 232 -1.28 -17.67 -7.44
N SER A 233 -1.16 -18.90 -6.94
CA SER A 233 -1.96 -20.05 -7.36
C SER A 233 -3.06 -20.40 -6.35
N LEU A 234 -4.31 -20.19 -6.75
CA LEU A 234 -5.48 -20.58 -5.97
C LEU A 234 -5.58 -22.11 -5.80
N ASP A 235 -5.17 -22.87 -6.82
CA ASP A 235 -5.20 -24.34 -6.77
C ASP A 235 -4.16 -24.88 -5.80
N ASP A 236 -2.97 -24.27 -5.77
CA ASP A 236 -1.92 -24.67 -4.83
C ASP A 236 -2.32 -24.34 -3.38
N TYR A 237 -2.96 -23.18 -3.18
CA TYR A 237 -3.56 -22.82 -1.89
C TYR A 237 -4.58 -23.88 -1.42
N ARG A 238 -5.49 -24.30 -2.30
CA ARG A 238 -6.51 -25.33 -2.01
C ARG A 238 -5.89 -26.70 -1.74
N ALA A 239 -4.89 -27.10 -2.52
CA ALA A 239 -4.17 -28.36 -2.33
C ALA A 239 -3.50 -28.45 -0.94
N HIS A 240 -3.18 -27.30 -0.34
CA HIS A 240 -2.55 -27.17 0.98
C HIS A 240 -3.53 -26.70 2.07
N GLY A 241 -4.79 -27.15 1.99
CA GLY A 241 -5.82 -26.94 3.02
C GLY A 241 -6.46 -25.55 3.02
N GLY A 242 -6.32 -24.80 1.92
CA GLY A 242 -7.02 -23.53 1.73
C GLY A 242 -8.54 -23.68 1.71
N TYR A 243 -9.25 -22.72 2.30
CA TYR A 243 -10.71 -22.67 2.45
C TYR A 243 -11.34 -23.76 3.32
N GLU A 244 -10.57 -24.63 3.96
CA GLU A 244 -11.11 -25.58 4.95
C GLU A 244 -11.70 -24.85 6.15
N ALA A 245 -11.02 -23.82 6.65
CA ALA A 245 -11.52 -23.04 7.78
C ALA A 245 -12.74 -22.21 7.40
N LEU A 246 -12.80 -21.68 6.17
CA LEU A 246 -14.00 -20.98 5.68
C LEU A 246 -15.22 -21.89 5.56
N ARG A 247 -15.06 -23.12 5.06
CA ARG A 247 -16.16 -24.09 5.01
C ARG A 247 -16.68 -24.39 6.41
N LEU A 248 -15.78 -24.68 7.35
CA LEU A 248 -16.14 -24.91 8.74
C LEU A 248 -16.85 -23.69 9.36
N ALA A 249 -16.38 -22.47 9.07
CA ALA A 249 -16.99 -21.24 9.55
C ALA A 249 -18.47 -21.15 9.12
N PHE A 250 -18.79 -21.49 7.88
CA PHE A 250 -20.18 -21.53 7.41
C PHE A 250 -21.01 -22.65 8.07
N GLU A 251 -20.41 -23.82 8.32
CA GLU A 251 -21.11 -24.93 8.99
C GLU A 251 -21.49 -24.59 10.44
N ILE A 252 -20.59 -23.95 11.20
CA ILE A 252 -20.82 -23.62 12.61
C ILE A 252 -21.55 -22.28 12.81
N GLY A 253 -21.67 -21.48 11.74
CA GLY A 253 -22.31 -20.17 11.74
C GLY A 253 -21.50 -19.06 12.44
N PRO A 254 -21.92 -17.78 12.32
CA PRO A 254 -21.16 -16.63 12.82
C PRO A 254 -20.90 -16.68 14.33
N GLU A 255 -21.91 -17.06 15.12
CA GLU A 255 -21.79 -17.21 16.57
C GLU A 255 -20.84 -18.36 16.95
N GLY A 256 -20.86 -19.45 16.18
CA GLY A 256 -19.93 -20.57 16.33
C GLY A 256 -18.49 -20.12 16.11
N VAL A 257 -18.21 -19.35 15.05
CA VAL A 257 -16.88 -18.78 14.79
C VAL A 257 -16.40 -17.90 15.94
N ILE A 258 -17.27 -17.00 16.44
CA ILE A 258 -16.91 -16.13 17.57
C ILE A 258 -16.58 -16.98 18.81
N ARG A 259 -17.35 -18.04 19.09
CA ARG A 259 -17.07 -18.96 20.19
C ARG A 259 -15.71 -19.64 20.03
N GLU A 260 -15.41 -20.21 18.86
CA GLU A 260 -14.12 -20.86 18.57
C GLU A 260 -12.94 -19.88 18.79
N VAL A 261 -13.05 -18.63 18.33
CA VAL A 261 -12.00 -17.62 18.52
C VAL A 261 -11.82 -17.23 19.99
N LYS A 262 -12.91 -17.18 20.78
CA LYS A 262 -12.87 -16.95 22.23
C LYS A 262 -12.21 -18.13 22.97
N ASP A 263 -12.58 -19.36 22.61
CA ASP A 263 -12.07 -20.57 23.23
C ASP A 263 -10.58 -20.78 22.91
N ALA A 264 -10.15 -20.39 21.71
CA ALA A 264 -8.74 -20.33 21.30
C ALA A 264 -7.93 -19.24 22.04
N LYS A 265 -8.60 -18.34 22.76
CA LYS A 265 -7.98 -17.20 23.49
C LYS A 265 -7.08 -16.36 22.60
N LEU A 266 -7.48 -16.17 21.33
CA LEU A 266 -6.70 -15.38 20.38
C LEU A 266 -6.65 -13.92 20.83
N LEU A 267 -5.44 -13.38 20.91
CA LEU A 267 -5.17 -11.97 21.23
C LEU A 267 -4.75 -11.23 19.97
N GLY A 268 -5.04 -9.93 19.92
CA GLY A 268 -4.59 -9.04 18.86
C GLY A 268 -3.07 -9.03 18.71
N ARG A 269 -2.58 -9.24 17.49
CA ARG A 269 -1.14 -9.37 17.18
C ARG A 269 -0.45 -8.06 16.75
N GLY A 270 -1.17 -6.94 16.80
CA GLY A 270 -0.62 -5.59 16.56
C GLY A 270 -0.07 -4.91 17.82
N GLY A 271 0.28 -5.65 18.87
CA GLY A 271 0.89 -5.11 20.10
C GLY A 271 -0.07 -4.91 21.28
N ALA A 272 -1.31 -4.46 21.06
CA ALA A 272 -2.27 -4.17 22.15
C ALA A 272 -2.80 -5.43 22.88
N ALA A 273 -2.66 -6.62 22.28
CA ALA A 273 -3.04 -7.91 22.87
C ALA A 273 -4.49 -8.02 23.39
N PHE A 274 -5.41 -7.21 22.88
CA PHE A 274 -6.82 -7.28 23.24
C PHE A 274 -7.46 -8.60 22.74
N PRO A 275 -8.33 -9.28 23.52
CA PRO A 275 -8.98 -10.52 23.10
C PRO A 275 -9.82 -10.35 21.82
N THR A 276 -9.44 -11.04 20.74
CA THR A 276 -10.04 -10.88 19.41
C THR A 276 -11.52 -11.27 19.41
N GLY A 277 -11.87 -12.41 20.03
CA GLY A 277 -13.25 -12.89 20.07
C GLY A 277 -14.20 -11.97 20.84
N VAL A 278 -13.73 -11.30 21.90
CA VAL A 278 -14.51 -10.30 22.64
C VAL A 278 -14.79 -9.08 21.76
N LYS A 279 -13.78 -8.61 21.01
CA LYS A 279 -13.95 -7.50 20.05
C LYS A 279 -14.96 -7.85 18.96
N TRP A 280 -14.87 -9.06 18.40
CA TRP A 280 -15.79 -9.52 17.35
C TRP A 280 -17.23 -9.64 17.85
N GLU A 281 -17.43 -10.22 19.03
CA GLU A 281 -18.75 -10.31 19.67
C GLU A 281 -19.39 -8.94 19.91
N ALA A 282 -18.60 -7.96 20.34
CA ALA A 282 -19.08 -6.60 20.58
C ALA A 282 -19.55 -5.91 19.28
N VAL A 283 -18.87 -6.15 18.16
CA VAL A 283 -19.27 -5.65 16.83
C VAL A 283 -20.52 -6.38 16.33
N ALA A 284 -20.52 -7.71 16.38
CA ALA A 284 -21.64 -8.52 15.88
C ALA A 284 -22.98 -8.19 16.56
N ARG A 285 -22.96 -7.75 17.83
CA ARG A 285 -24.15 -7.36 18.59
C ARG A 285 -24.69 -5.96 18.29
N GLN A 286 -23.96 -5.14 17.53
CA GLN A 286 -24.45 -3.81 17.22
C GLN A 286 -25.65 -3.89 16.26
N PRO A 287 -26.76 -3.17 16.56
CA PRO A 287 -27.94 -3.19 15.70
C PRO A 287 -27.82 -2.25 14.50
N ILE A 288 -26.89 -1.28 14.55
CA ILE A 288 -26.73 -0.25 13.52
C ILE A 288 -25.87 -0.80 12.39
N ARG A 289 -26.38 -0.70 11.17
CA ARG A 289 -25.75 -1.17 9.93
C ARG A 289 -25.40 0.02 9.03
N PRO A 290 -24.43 -0.11 8.11
CA PRO A 290 -23.57 -1.27 7.88
C PRO A 290 -22.44 -1.43 8.92
N HIS A 291 -21.98 -2.67 9.10
CA HIS A 291 -20.74 -3.02 9.79
C HIS A 291 -19.58 -3.10 8.79
N TYR A 292 -18.41 -2.65 9.23
CA TYR A 292 -17.18 -2.69 8.44
C TYR A 292 -16.14 -3.56 9.13
N PHE A 293 -15.30 -4.21 8.33
CA PHE A 293 -14.08 -4.83 8.81
C PHE A 293 -12.87 -4.12 8.20
N VAL A 294 -11.87 -3.80 9.03
CA VAL A 294 -10.64 -3.16 8.55
C VAL A 294 -9.47 -4.01 8.99
N CYS A 295 -8.74 -4.55 8.01
CA CYS A 295 -7.44 -5.14 8.20
C CYS A 295 -6.40 -4.02 8.24
N ASN A 296 -5.74 -3.86 9.38
CA ASN A 296 -4.60 -2.97 9.48
C ASN A 296 -3.36 -3.72 8.95
N ALA A 297 -2.92 -3.32 7.76
CA ALA A 297 -1.69 -3.76 7.11
C ALA A 297 -0.68 -2.60 6.97
N ASP A 298 -0.78 -1.61 7.87
CA ASP A 298 0.17 -0.51 8.02
C ASP A 298 1.22 -0.89 9.08
N GLU A 299 2.02 -1.92 8.75
CA GLU A 299 3.10 -2.45 9.57
C GLU A 299 4.25 -1.44 9.62
N SER A 300 4.09 -0.39 10.44
CA SER A 300 4.91 0.82 10.45
C SER A 300 6.04 0.78 11.47
N GLU A 301 6.02 -0.14 12.44
CA GLU A 301 7.08 -0.26 13.44
C GLU A 301 8.43 -0.68 12.80
N PRO A 302 9.53 0.04 13.07
CA PRO A 302 10.84 -0.38 12.58
C PRO A 302 11.22 -1.80 13.03
N GLY A 303 11.64 -2.64 12.09
CA GLY A 303 12.01 -4.03 12.36
C GLY A 303 10.87 -5.05 12.23
N THR A 304 9.63 -4.63 11.99
CA THR A 304 8.52 -5.55 11.71
C THR A 304 8.36 -5.78 10.20
N PHE A 305 8.15 -7.04 9.83
CA PHE A 305 7.94 -7.50 8.44
C PHE A 305 7.09 -8.78 8.39
N LYS A 306 6.46 -9.14 9.52
CA LYS A 306 5.68 -10.39 9.65
C LYS A 306 4.43 -10.34 8.78
N ASP A 307 3.80 -9.17 8.69
CA ASP A 307 2.57 -8.98 7.93
C ASP A 307 2.92 -8.94 6.44
N ARG A 308 4.01 -8.25 6.06
CA ARG A 308 4.56 -8.31 4.69
C ARG A 308 4.75 -9.75 4.23
N VAL A 309 5.44 -10.57 5.02
CA VAL A 309 5.72 -11.97 4.66
C VAL A 309 4.43 -12.75 4.41
N LEU A 310 3.40 -12.56 5.23
CA LEU A 310 2.10 -13.23 5.03
C LEU A 310 1.40 -12.75 3.76
N MET A 311 1.31 -11.44 3.54
CA MET A 311 0.62 -10.87 2.38
C MET A 311 1.35 -11.18 1.07
N GLU A 312 2.68 -11.27 1.12
CA GLU A 312 3.47 -11.64 -0.05
C GLU A 312 3.47 -13.15 -0.27
N SER A 313 3.55 -13.98 0.77
CA SER A 313 3.82 -15.42 0.61
C SER A 313 2.60 -16.32 0.74
N ASP A 314 1.49 -15.84 1.30
CA ASP A 314 0.23 -16.59 1.45
C ASP A 314 -1.00 -15.64 1.40
N PRO A 315 -1.17 -14.83 0.32
CA PRO A 315 -2.21 -13.80 0.25
C PRO A 315 -3.63 -14.37 0.34
N PHE A 316 -3.87 -15.57 -0.19
CA PHE A 316 -5.18 -16.23 -0.10
C PHE A 316 -5.59 -16.56 1.33
N ALA A 317 -4.63 -16.84 2.22
CA ALA A 317 -4.92 -17.02 3.65
C ALA A 317 -5.38 -15.73 4.32
N VAL A 318 -4.83 -14.59 3.91
CA VAL A 318 -5.28 -13.28 4.38
C VAL A 318 -6.72 -13.05 3.90
N VAL A 319 -7.01 -13.28 2.61
CA VAL A 319 -8.37 -13.15 2.06
C VAL A 319 -9.35 -14.08 2.79
N GLU A 320 -9.03 -15.36 2.94
CA GLU A 320 -9.87 -16.32 3.66
C GLU A 320 -10.15 -15.86 5.11
N ALA A 321 -9.12 -15.43 5.84
CA ALA A 321 -9.26 -14.96 7.21
C ALA A 321 -10.17 -13.71 7.30
N LEU A 322 -10.08 -12.80 6.33
CA LEU A 322 -10.93 -11.62 6.25
C LEU A 322 -12.37 -11.98 5.91
N THR A 323 -12.60 -12.97 5.04
CA THR A 323 -13.94 -13.49 4.76
C THR A 323 -14.57 -14.12 6.00
N ILE A 324 -13.81 -14.94 6.74
CA ILE A 324 -14.27 -15.54 8.00
C ILE A 324 -14.59 -14.46 9.03
N ALA A 325 -13.72 -13.47 9.18
CA ALA A 325 -13.91 -12.37 10.12
C ALA A 325 -15.16 -11.55 9.77
N GLY A 326 -15.30 -11.16 8.49
CA GLY A 326 -16.47 -10.42 8.00
C GLY A 326 -17.76 -11.21 8.17
N PHE A 327 -17.75 -12.52 7.90
CA PHE A 327 -18.89 -13.41 8.15
C PHE A 327 -19.26 -13.46 9.64
N ALA A 328 -18.27 -13.62 10.52
CA ALA A 328 -18.48 -13.71 11.97
C ALA A 328 -19.03 -12.41 12.57
N THR A 329 -18.53 -11.25 12.12
CA THR A 329 -18.97 -9.93 12.61
C THR A 329 -20.19 -9.37 11.87
N GLY A 330 -20.64 -10.09 10.84
CA GLY A 330 -21.69 -9.65 9.93
C GLY A 330 -21.29 -8.39 9.16
N SER A 331 -20.02 -8.16 8.83
CA SER A 331 -19.59 -6.96 8.09
C SER A 331 -19.99 -7.03 6.61
N GLU A 332 -20.64 -5.98 6.10
CA GLU A 332 -21.02 -5.91 4.67
C GLU A 332 -19.86 -5.48 3.76
N ARG A 333 -18.85 -4.79 4.31
CA ARG A 333 -17.67 -4.36 3.56
C ARG A 333 -16.39 -4.54 4.37
N GLY A 334 -15.34 -4.98 3.69
CA GLY A 334 -14.00 -5.16 4.23
C GLY A 334 -13.00 -4.26 3.53
N PHE A 335 -12.05 -3.70 4.28
CA PHE A 335 -10.94 -2.91 3.75
C PHE A 335 -9.62 -3.46 4.24
N ILE A 336 -8.62 -3.54 3.35
CA ILE A 336 -7.22 -3.76 3.72
C ILE A 336 -6.53 -2.41 3.60
N TYR A 337 -6.17 -1.81 4.74
CA TYR A 337 -5.40 -0.57 4.77
C TYR A 337 -3.93 -0.95 4.74
N LEU A 338 -3.35 -0.97 3.53
CA LEU A 338 -1.99 -1.39 3.24
C LEU A 338 -1.07 -0.17 3.07
N ARG A 339 0.10 -0.21 3.71
CA ARG A 339 1.12 0.84 3.56
C ARG A 339 1.68 0.92 2.14
N GLY A 340 2.05 2.12 1.71
CA GLY A 340 2.52 2.39 0.35
C GLY A 340 3.85 1.73 -0.01
N GLU A 341 4.62 1.33 1.01
CA GLU A 341 5.93 0.71 0.87
C GLU A 341 5.86 -0.78 0.51
N TYR A 342 4.67 -1.40 0.44
CA TYR A 342 4.50 -2.82 0.13
C TYR A 342 3.82 -3.06 -1.24
N PRO A 343 4.43 -2.65 -2.37
CA PRO A 343 3.81 -2.79 -3.68
C PRO A 343 3.63 -4.25 -4.12
N LEU A 344 4.53 -5.16 -3.72
CA LEU A 344 4.38 -6.59 -4.01
C LEU A 344 3.21 -7.21 -3.25
N ALA A 345 3.07 -6.89 -1.96
CA ALA A 345 1.92 -7.31 -1.16
C ALA A 345 0.61 -6.80 -1.77
N ALA A 346 0.57 -5.53 -2.21
CA ALA A 346 -0.59 -4.94 -2.86
C ALA A 346 -1.00 -5.73 -4.12
N ALA A 347 -0.03 -6.01 -5.01
CA ALA A 347 -0.28 -6.76 -6.24
C ALA A 347 -0.74 -8.20 -5.96
N ARG A 348 -0.13 -8.89 -4.99
CA ARG A 348 -0.48 -10.27 -4.63
C ARG A 348 -1.83 -10.38 -3.92
N LEU A 349 -2.16 -9.44 -3.03
CA LEU A 349 -3.47 -9.36 -2.41
C LEU A 349 -4.56 -9.04 -3.43
N GLN A 350 -4.33 -8.09 -4.35
CA GLN A 350 -5.28 -7.80 -5.42
C GLN A 350 -5.52 -9.04 -6.29
N GLY A 351 -4.44 -9.70 -6.73
CA GLY A 351 -4.55 -10.93 -7.51
C GLY A 351 -5.26 -12.07 -6.77
N ALA A 352 -5.11 -12.15 -5.44
CA ALA A 352 -5.84 -13.11 -4.62
C ALA A 352 -7.33 -12.74 -4.50
N LEU A 353 -7.66 -11.46 -4.29
CA LEU A 353 -9.04 -10.96 -4.23
C LEU A 353 -9.79 -11.19 -5.54
N ASP A 354 -9.13 -11.00 -6.69
CA ASP A 354 -9.76 -11.19 -8.01
C ASP A 354 -10.06 -12.66 -8.33
N ARG A 355 -9.34 -13.60 -7.69
CA ARG A 355 -9.45 -15.05 -7.93
C ARG A 355 -10.29 -15.80 -6.90
N ALA A 356 -10.43 -15.25 -5.70
CA ALA A 356 -11.10 -15.89 -4.55
C ALA A 356 -12.62 -16.00 -4.75
#